data_AF-A0A355G0U7-F1
#
_entry.id   AF-A0A355G0U7-F1
#
_cell.length_a   1.000
_cell.length_b   1.000
_cell.length_c   1.000
_cell.angle_alpha   90.00
_cell.angle_beta   90.00
_cell.angle_gamma   90.00
#
_symmetry.space_group_name_H-M   'P 1'
#
loop_
_entity.id
_entity.type
_entity.pdbx_description
1 polymer ?
#
loop_
_entity_poly.entity_id
_entity_poly.type
_entity_poly.pdbx_seq_one_letter_code
_entity_poly.pdbx_strand_id
1 'polypeptide(L)' 'MLRNLTIENIAVIESADIVFEDGLNILTGETGAGKS' A
#
# COMPACT_ATOMS: atom_id res chain seq x y z
N MET A 1 0.69 -15.41 4.50
CA MET A 1 0.68 -14.53 3.30
C MET A 1 -0.16 -13.32 3.63
N LEU A 2 0.30 -12.12 3.29
CA LEU A 2 -0.45 -10.89 3.53
C LEU A 2 -1.71 -10.89 2.63
N ARG A 3 -2.88 -10.54 3.18
CA ARG A 3 -4.17 -10.58 2.46
C ARG A 3 -4.81 -9.21 2.30
N ASN A 4 -4.70 -8.38 3.33
CA ASN A 4 -5.19 -7.01 3.33
C ASN A 4 -4.17 -6.10 4.01
N LEU A 5 -4.07 -4.87 3.53
CA LEU A 5 -3.35 -3.77 4.17
C LEU A 5 -4.28 -2.57 4.23
N THR A 6 -4.59 -2.15 5.46
CA THR A 6 -5.31 -0.90 5.73
C THR A 6 -4.30 0.09 6.28
N ILE A 7 -4.28 1.30 5.72
CA ILE A 7 -3.40 2.39 6.10
C ILE A 7 -4.27 3.56 6.52
N GLU A 8 -3.98 4.15 7.67
CA GLU A 8 -4.63 5.37 8.16
C GLU A 8 -3.57 6.33 8.71
N ASN A 9 -3.52 7.55 8.16
CA ASN A 9 -2.65 8.64 8.62
C ASN A 9 -1.16 8.27 8.74
N ILE A 10 -0.61 7.55 7.75
CA ILE A 10 0.81 7.16 7.70
C ILE A 10 1.50 7.80 6.50
N ALA A 11 2.67 8.38 6.73
CA ALA A 11 3.44 9.11 5.72
C ALA A 11 2.56 10.18 5.04
N VAL A 12 2.42 10.12 3.71
CA VAL A 12 1.54 11.01 2.93
C VAL A 12 0.15 10.41 2.68
N ILE A 13 -0.13 9.22 3.19
CA ILE A 13 -1.38 8.48 2.94
C ILE A 13 -2.36 8.74 4.07
N GLU A 14 -3.47 9.41 3.74
CA GLU A 14 -4.58 9.65 4.67
C GLU A 14 -5.36 8.34 4.94
N SER A 15 -5.77 7.64 3.88
CA SER A 15 -6.44 6.34 3.98
C SER A 15 -6.16 5.48 2.75
N ALA A 16 -5.88 4.20 2.92
CA ALA A 16 -5.84 3.21 1.84
C ALA A 16 -6.26 1.82 2.32
N ASP A 17 -6.99 1.08 1.48
CA ASP A 17 -7.30 -0.33 1.67
C ASP A 17 -6.85 -1.12 0.44
N ILE A 18 -5.95 -2.08 0.66
CA ILE A 18 -5.30 -2.85 -0.40
C ILE A 18 -5.51 -4.34 -0.12
N VAL A 19 -6.19 -5.04 -1.03
CA VAL A 19 -6.30 -6.49 -1.02
C VAL A 19 -5.16 -7.06 -1.85
N PHE A 20 -4.42 -8.02 -1.30
CA PHE A 20 -3.33 -8.70 -1.98
C PHE A 20 -3.83 -9.97 -2.65
N GLU A 21 -3.35 -10.21 -3.87
CA GLU A 21 -3.57 -11.46 -4.58
C GLU A 21 -2.33 -12.36 -4.52
N ASP A 22 -2.50 -13.61 -4.93
CA ASP A 22 -1.39 -14.54 -5.07
C ASP A 22 -0.41 -14.07 -6.17
N GLY A 23 0.88 -14.37 -5.99
CA GLY A 23 1.92 -13.96 -6.93
C GLY A 23 2.57 -12.62 -6.58
N LEU A 24 2.90 -11.83 -7.61
CA LEU A 24 3.69 -10.60 -7.48
C LEU A 24 2.76 -9.38 -7.41
N ASN A 25 2.75 -8.70 -6.27
CA ASN A 25 2.08 -7.43 -6.08
C ASN A 25 3.12 -6.30 -6.13
N ILE A 26 2.96 -5.33 -7.04
CA ILE A 26 3.89 -4.20 -7.20
C ILE A 26 3.17 -2.91 -6.85
N LEU A 27 3.69 -2.18 -5.86
CA LEU A 27 3.28 -0.81 -5.57
C LEU A 27 4.17 0.16 -6.35
N THR A 28 3.58 1.00 -7.21
CA THR A 28 4.29 2.00 -8.03
C THR A 28 3.85 3.42 -7.68
N GLY A 29 4.67 4.41 -8.07
CA GLY A 29 4.39 5.83 -7.81
C GLY A 29 5.67 6.65 -7.68
N GLU A 30 5.54 7.97 -7.63
CA GLU A 30 6.65 8.91 -7.53
C GLU A 30 7.39 8.87 -6.17
N THR A 31 8.53 9.54 -6.07
CA THR A 31 9.26 9.69 -4.80
C THR A 31 8.38 10.41 -3.78
N GLY A 32 8.25 9.83 -2.58
CA GLY A 32 7.43 10.38 -1.51
C GLY A 32 5.96 9.93 -1.52
N ALA A 33 5.51 9.12 -2.48
CA ALA A 33 4.11 8.67 -2.58
C ALA A 33 3.65 7.65 -1.50
N GLY A 34 4.43 7.40 -0.44
CA GLY A 34 4.01 6.51 0.65
C GLY A 34 4.11 5.00 0.37
N LYS A 35 5.01 4.57 -0.52
CA LYS A 35 5.23 3.15 -0.84
C LYS A 35 6.13 2.38 0.15
N SER A 36 6.79 3.09 1.07
CA SER A 36 7.87 2.56 1.92
C SER A 36 7.46 2.50 3.38
#